data_AF-A0A2T2RT09-F1
#
_entry.id   AF-A0A2T2RT09-F1
#
_cell.length_a   1.000
_cell.length_b   1.000
_cell.length_c   1.000
_cell.angle_alpha   90.00
_cell.angle_beta   90.00
_cell.angle_gamma   90.00
#
_symmetry.space_group_name_H-M   'P 1'
#
loop_
_entity.id
_entity.type
_entity.pdbx_description
1 polymer ?
#
loop_
_entity_poly.entity_id
_entity_poly.type
_entity_poly.pdbx_seq_one_letter_code
_entity_poly.pdbx_strand_id
1 'polypeptide(L)'
;RQADQQGLTPLLRRLQFRRGWFHRLRLIWGDRAYGGDMLFEWVLEHFHCMLEVLERPRGHGFRLVPRAWVVERTLAWISRCRRLSQDDEKLPRTWETFIYLAMIELMLKRLAETLATSKTPSQENREVNRLILPRLVREIFSPFLLGET
;
A
#
# COMPACT_ATOMS: atom_id res chain seq x y z
N ARG A 1 -1.49 -29.56 6.09
CA ARG A 1 -0.38 -28.97 5.29
C ARG A 1 -0.72 -28.87 3.80
N GLN A 2 -1.23 -29.93 3.14
CA GLN A 2 -1.75 -29.83 1.74
C GLN A 2 -3.01 -28.95 1.60
N ALA A 3 -3.82 -28.82 2.65
CA ALA A 3 -5.09 -28.08 2.63
C ALA A 3 -4.92 -26.58 2.30
N ASP A 4 -3.90 -25.92 2.84
CA ASP A 4 -3.70 -24.46 2.64
C ASP A 4 -3.26 -24.12 1.21
N GLN A 5 -2.43 -24.98 0.60
CA GLN A 5 -2.04 -24.86 -0.82
C GLN A 5 -3.25 -25.03 -1.75
N GLN A 6 -4.14 -25.98 -1.42
CA GLN A 6 -5.38 -26.19 -2.17
C GLN A 6 -6.35 -25.01 -2.01
N GLY A 7 -6.33 -24.32 -0.86
CA GLY A 7 -7.16 -23.13 -0.61
C GLY A 7 -6.71 -21.88 -1.38
N LEU A 8 -5.44 -21.76 -1.74
CA LEU A 8 -4.92 -20.62 -2.50
C LEU A 8 -5.41 -20.62 -3.96
N THR A 9 -5.45 -21.78 -4.59
CA THR A 9 -5.88 -21.93 -6.00
C THR A 9 -7.26 -21.33 -6.30
N PRO A 10 -8.34 -21.64 -5.54
CA PRO A 10 -9.66 -21.04 -5.77
C PRO A 10 -9.69 -19.54 -5.46
N LEU A 11 -8.89 -19.04 -4.51
CA LEU A 11 -8.77 -17.60 -4.23
C LEU A 11 -8.12 -16.87 -5.41
N LEU A 12 -6.99 -17.40 -5.91
CA LEU A 12 -6.33 -16.84 -7.07
C LEU A 12 -7.24 -16.94 -8.29
N ARG A 13 -7.94 -18.05 -8.53
CA ARG A 13 -8.89 -18.16 -9.65
C ARG A 13 -9.96 -17.06 -9.62
N ARG A 14 -10.45 -16.63 -8.44
CA ARG A 14 -11.35 -15.46 -8.33
C ARG A 14 -10.68 -14.14 -8.69
N LEU A 15 -9.39 -13.99 -8.40
CA LEU A 15 -8.59 -12.83 -8.81
C LEU A 15 -8.30 -12.82 -10.31
N GLN A 16 -8.23 -13.99 -10.96
CA GLN A 16 -8.00 -14.10 -12.41
C GLN A 16 -9.07 -13.33 -13.20
N PHE A 17 -10.34 -13.45 -12.81
CA PHE A 17 -11.44 -12.71 -13.44
C PHE A 17 -11.33 -11.18 -13.30
N ARG A 18 -10.51 -10.69 -12.35
CA ARG A 18 -10.25 -9.27 -12.11
C ARG A 18 -8.81 -8.87 -12.47
N ARG A 19 -8.10 -9.69 -13.24
CA ARG A 19 -6.68 -9.46 -13.57
C ARG A 19 -6.40 -8.09 -14.21
N GLY A 20 -7.32 -7.55 -15.00
CA GLY A 20 -7.19 -6.20 -15.57
C GLY A 20 -6.98 -5.10 -14.52
N TRP A 21 -7.51 -5.28 -13.31
CA TRP A 21 -7.34 -4.33 -12.20
C TRP A 21 -5.95 -4.40 -11.57
N PHE A 22 -5.21 -5.49 -11.79
CA PHE A 22 -3.91 -5.78 -11.19
C PHE A 22 -2.79 -5.87 -12.24
N HIS A 23 -2.84 -5.04 -13.29
CA HIS A 23 -1.83 -5.03 -14.37
C HIS A 23 -0.39 -4.71 -13.90
N ARG A 24 -0.23 -4.12 -12.71
CA ARG A 24 1.07 -3.83 -12.10
C ARG A 24 1.59 -4.93 -11.17
N LEU A 25 0.78 -5.94 -10.87
CA LEU A 25 1.22 -7.06 -10.05
C LEU A 25 2.24 -7.85 -10.85
N ARG A 26 3.44 -8.03 -10.28
CA ARG A 26 4.55 -8.77 -10.91
C ARG A 26 5.13 -9.85 -10.00
N LEU A 27 4.94 -9.71 -8.69
CA LEU A 27 5.57 -10.53 -7.67
C LEU A 27 4.58 -10.78 -6.54
N ILE A 28 4.49 -12.04 -6.15
CA ILE A 28 3.69 -12.52 -5.01
C ILE A 28 4.67 -13.18 -4.05
N TRP A 29 4.64 -12.77 -2.78
CA TRP A 29 5.39 -13.44 -1.73
C TRP A 29 4.52 -14.50 -1.05
N GLY A 30 5.07 -15.71 -0.90
CA GLY A 30 4.47 -16.79 -0.12
C GLY A 30 5.39 -17.22 1.02
N ASP A 31 4.83 -17.78 2.08
CA ASP A 31 5.62 -18.52 3.07
C ASP A 31 6.03 -19.89 2.51
N ARG A 32 6.95 -20.60 3.18
CA ARG A 32 7.42 -21.95 2.84
C ARG A 32 6.28 -22.94 2.57
N ALA A 33 5.14 -22.79 3.25
CA ALA A 33 3.96 -23.60 3.02
C ALA A 33 3.44 -23.54 1.56
N TYR A 34 3.82 -22.52 0.79
CA TYR A 34 3.41 -22.31 -0.60
C TYR A 34 4.54 -22.59 -1.63
N GLY A 35 5.66 -23.18 -1.22
CA GLY A 35 6.82 -23.39 -2.09
C GLY A 35 6.81 -24.66 -2.95
N GLY A 36 5.68 -24.99 -3.59
CA GLY A 36 5.59 -26.13 -4.51
C GLY A 36 5.67 -25.71 -5.98
N ASP A 37 6.41 -26.47 -6.79
CA ASP A 37 6.63 -26.19 -8.22
C ASP A 37 5.31 -26.05 -9.00
N MET A 38 4.34 -26.93 -8.72
CA MET A 38 3.01 -26.88 -9.34
C MET A 38 2.30 -25.53 -9.11
N LEU A 39 2.41 -24.95 -7.92
CA LEU A 39 1.78 -23.67 -7.60
C LEU A 39 2.52 -22.51 -8.29
N PHE A 40 3.86 -22.59 -8.34
CA PHE A 40 4.67 -21.61 -9.05
C PHE A 40 4.32 -21.57 -10.54
N GLU A 41 4.30 -22.73 -11.20
CA GLU A 41 3.94 -22.88 -12.62
C GLU A 41 2.54 -22.33 -12.88
N TRP A 42 1.57 -22.72 -12.06
CA TRP A 42 0.19 -22.26 -12.21
C TRP A 42 0.06 -20.74 -12.09
N VAL A 43 0.73 -20.12 -11.11
CA VAL A 43 0.74 -18.65 -10.94
C VAL A 43 1.39 -17.97 -12.14
N LEU A 44 2.51 -18.51 -12.64
CA LEU A 44 3.21 -17.95 -13.79
C LEU A 44 2.33 -18.01 -15.05
N GLU A 45 1.69 -19.15 -15.31
CA GLU A 45 0.81 -19.34 -16.47
C GLU A 45 -0.43 -18.44 -16.45
N HIS A 46 -1.06 -18.27 -15.29
CA HIS A 46 -2.37 -17.61 -15.21
C HIS A 46 -2.29 -16.11 -14.87
N PHE A 47 -1.27 -15.70 -14.09
CA PHE A 47 -1.09 -14.33 -13.62
C PHE A 47 0.10 -13.62 -14.24
N HIS A 48 1.04 -14.34 -14.87
CA HIS A 48 2.33 -13.82 -15.35
C HIS A 48 3.06 -13.03 -14.26
N CYS A 49 2.92 -13.52 -13.02
CA CYS A 49 3.58 -13.00 -11.84
C CYS A 49 4.54 -14.07 -11.33
N MET A 50 5.64 -13.63 -10.71
CA MET A 50 6.55 -14.53 -10.03
C MET A 50 6.02 -14.83 -8.62
N LEU A 51 6.06 -16.10 -8.20
CA LEU A 51 5.85 -16.50 -6.81
C LEU A 51 7.22 -16.68 -6.15
N GLU A 52 7.53 -15.85 -5.15
CA GLU A 52 8.76 -15.93 -4.38
C GLU A 52 8.44 -16.43 -2.97
N VAL A 53 9.06 -17.54 -2.59
CA VAL A 53 8.88 -18.14 -1.28
C VAL A 53 9.88 -17.53 -0.31
N LEU A 54 9.37 -16.84 0.70
CA LEU A 54 10.19 -16.22 1.73
C LEU A 54 10.71 -17.31 2.67
N GLU A 55 12.03 -17.49 2.69
CA GLU A 55 12.65 -18.41 3.64
C GLU A 55 12.74 -17.80 5.03
N ARG A 56 12.42 -18.61 6.04
CA ARG A 56 12.64 -18.23 7.44
C ARG A 56 14.15 -18.29 7.74
N PRO A 57 14.74 -17.24 8.33
CA PRO A 57 16.15 -17.24 8.70
C PRO A 57 16.49 -18.37 9.68
N ARG A 58 17.54 -19.16 9.39
CA ARG A 58 17.92 -20.33 10.21
C ARG A 58 18.45 -19.94 11.60
N GLY A 59 18.18 -20.81 12.59
CA GLY A 59 18.67 -20.75 13.96
C GLY A 59 17.55 -20.61 15.01
N HIS A 60 17.92 -20.43 16.28
CA HIS A 60 16.98 -20.30 17.41
C HIS A 60 16.50 -18.85 17.63
N GLY A 61 15.31 -18.68 18.20
CA GLY A 61 14.72 -17.39 18.58
C GLY A 61 13.78 -16.76 17.55
N PHE A 62 13.17 -15.62 17.92
CA PHE A 62 12.35 -14.80 17.02
C PHE A 62 13.25 -14.06 16.03
N ARG A 63 13.17 -14.45 14.75
CA ARG A 63 13.80 -13.71 13.65
C ARG A 63 12.73 -13.21 12.71
N LEU A 64 12.86 -11.93 12.35
CA LEU A 64 12.01 -11.27 11.39
C LEU A 64 12.14 -11.96 10.03
N VAL A 65 11.01 -12.45 9.50
CA VAL A 65 10.93 -12.91 8.12
C VAL A 65 10.84 -11.67 7.24
N PRO A 66 11.72 -11.52 6.23
CA PRO A 66 11.68 -10.38 5.32
C PRO A 66 10.27 -10.19 4.74
N ARG A 67 9.72 -8.97 4.79
CA ARG A 67 8.40 -8.58 4.23
C ARG A 67 7.15 -9.21 4.88
N ALA A 68 7.26 -10.16 5.81
CA ALA A 68 6.10 -10.72 6.53
C ALA A 68 5.30 -9.66 7.30
N TRP A 69 5.97 -8.63 7.83
CA TRP A 69 5.36 -7.50 8.54
C TRP A 69 4.33 -6.71 7.70
N VAL A 70 4.33 -6.85 6.37
CA VAL A 70 3.32 -6.19 5.51
C VAL A 70 1.94 -6.82 5.71
N VAL A 71 1.89 -8.15 5.74
CA VAL A 71 0.65 -8.90 5.97
C VAL A 71 0.17 -8.67 7.40
N GLU A 72 1.06 -8.85 8.38
CA GLU A 72 0.74 -8.65 9.79
C GLU A 72 0.22 -7.25 10.08
N ARG A 73 0.80 -6.22 9.45
CA ARG A 73 0.34 -4.84 9.63
C ARG A 73 -1.03 -4.60 9.01
N THR A 74 -1.34 -5.25 7.90
CA THR A 74 -2.68 -5.18 7.29
C THR A 74 -3.70 -5.84 8.20
N LEU A 75 -3.37 -7.03 8.73
CA LEU A 75 -4.18 -7.70 9.75
C LEU A 75 -4.34 -6.83 11.00
N ALA A 76 -3.27 -6.18 11.47
CA ALA A 76 -3.34 -5.26 12.60
C ALA A 76 -4.26 -4.06 12.35
N TRP A 77 -4.33 -3.53 11.12
CA TRP A 77 -5.30 -2.48 10.77
C TRP A 77 -6.74 -3.02 10.77
N ILE A 78 -6.96 -4.22 10.23
CA ILE A 78 -8.27 -4.88 10.25
C ILE A 78 -8.72 -5.15 11.69
N SER A 79 -7.82 -5.64 12.55
CA SER A 79 -8.10 -5.93 13.96
C SER A 79 -8.41 -4.69 14.80
N ARG A 80 -8.09 -3.47 14.33
CA ARG A 80 -8.50 -2.22 14.99
C ARG A 80 -9.98 -1.90 14.80
N CYS A 81 -10.65 -2.54 13.85
CA CYS A 81 -12.10 -2.45 13.75
C CYS A 81 -12.71 -3.34 14.83
N ARG A 82 -13.22 -2.73 15.91
CA ARG A 82 -13.86 -3.42 17.06
C ARG A 82 -14.92 -4.45 16.64
N ARG A 83 -15.57 -4.24 15.50
CA ARG A 83 -16.56 -5.17 14.95
C ARG A 83 -15.96 -6.48 14.44
N LEU A 84 -14.71 -6.43 13.96
CA LEU A 84 -13.95 -7.59 13.48
C LEU A 84 -13.11 -8.24 14.60
N SER A 85 -12.99 -7.62 15.77
CA SER A 85 -12.25 -8.18 16.91
C SER A 85 -13.06 -9.20 17.73
N GLN A 86 -14.33 -9.37 17.39
CA GLN A 86 -15.24 -10.28 18.08
C GLN A 86 -15.69 -11.32 17.06
N ASP A 87 -15.25 -12.57 17.22
CA ASP A 87 -15.53 -13.70 16.32
C ASP A 87 -17.02 -14.14 16.30
N ASP A 88 -17.95 -13.24 16.66
CA ASP A 88 -19.36 -13.53 16.87
C ASP A 88 -20.23 -13.36 15.61
N GLU A 89 -19.67 -12.89 14.49
CA GLU A 89 -20.43 -12.77 13.25
C GLU A 89 -20.50 -14.14 12.53
N LYS A 90 -21.62 -14.85 12.67
CA LYS A 90 -21.84 -16.17 12.04
C LYS A 90 -21.90 -16.15 10.50
N LEU A 91 -21.87 -14.97 9.86
CA LEU A 91 -22.10 -14.81 8.42
C LEU A 91 -20.88 -14.20 7.70
N PRO A 92 -20.17 -14.96 6.83
CA PRO A 92 -18.96 -14.48 6.14
C PRO A 92 -19.13 -13.20 5.32
N ARG A 93 -20.35 -12.92 4.84
CA ARG A 93 -20.65 -11.69 4.08
C ARG A 93 -20.52 -10.42 4.91
N THR A 94 -20.85 -10.50 6.20
CA THR A 94 -20.78 -9.37 7.12
C THR A 94 -19.32 -9.03 7.40
N TRP A 95 -18.50 -10.05 7.68
CA TRP A 95 -17.04 -9.92 7.80
C TRP A 95 -16.42 -9.27 6.56
N GLU A 96 -16.77 -9.77 5.37
CA GLU A 96 -16.25 -9.22 4.11
C GLU A 96 -16.56 -7.72 3.98
N THR A 97 -17.79 -7.32 4.32
CA THR A 97 -18.22 -5.92 4.29
C THR A 97 -17.42 -5.05 5.25
N PHE A 98 -17.19 -5.53 6.48
CA PHE A 98 -16.40 -4.79 7.46
C PHE A 98 -14.92 -4.69 7.09
N ILE A 99 -14.35 -5.72 6.45
CA ILE A 99 -12.99 -5.64 5.90
C ILE A 99 -12.91 -4.54 4.83
N TYR A 100 -13.88 -4.47 3.91
CA TYR A 100 -13.90 -3.38 2.91
C TYR A 100 -14.01 -2.01 3.58
N LEU A 101 -14.89 -1.85 4.56
CA LEU A 101 -15.05 -0.58 5.29
C LEU A 101 -13.74 -0.16 5.97
N ALA A 102 -13.07 -1.09 6.66
CA ALA A 102 -11.79 -0.85 7.32
C ALA A 102 -10.71 -0.36 6.34
N MET A 103 -10.63 -0.99 5.16
CA MET A 103 -9.66 -0.60 4.13
C MET A 103 -10.01 0.74 3.49
N ILE A 104 -11.29 1.04 3.26
CA ILE A 104 -11.74 2.33 2.73
C ILE A 104 -11.36 3.45 3.71
N GLU A 105 -11.65 3.30 5.00
CA GLU A 105 -11.27 4.29 6.01
C GLU A 105 -9.76 4.53 6.06
N LEU A 106 -8.95 3.47 5.97
CA LEU A 106 -7.50 3.57 5.94
C LEU A 106 -7.01 4.33 4.70
N MET A 107 -7.57 4.03 3.52
CA MET A 107 -7.22 4.72 2.28
C MET A 107 -7.61 6.20 2.32
N LEU A 108 -8.79 6.52 2.86
CA LEU A 108 -9.25 7.91 3.03
C LEU A 108 -8.32 8.71 3.96
N LYS A 109 -7.90 8.13 5.09
CA LYS A 109 -6.94 8.77 6.00
C LYS A 109 -5.62 9.08 5.30
N ARG A 110 -5.05 8.11 4.57
CA ARG A 110 -3.82 8.30 3.80
C ARG A 110 -3.98 9.36 2.71
N LEU A 111 -5.10 9.34 2.00
CA LEU A 111 -5.37 10.34 0.97
C LEU A 111 -5.42 11.74 1.60
N ALA A 112 -6.14 11.91 2.71
CA ALA A 112 -6.19 13.18 3.43
C ALA A 112 -4.81 13.65 3.89
N GLU A 113 -3.97 12.75 4.42
CA GLU A 113 -2.58 13.04 4.81
C GLU A 113 -1.73 13.50 3.61
N THR A 114 -1.82 12.81 2.46
CA THR A 114 -1.09 13.20 1.24
C THR A 114 -1.55 14.55 0.69
N LEU A 115 -2.85 14.82 0.75
CA LEU A 115 -3.40 16.11 0.32
C LEU A 115 -2.99 17.24 1.27
N ALA A 116 -2.94 16.98 2.59
CA ALA A 116 -2.46 17.95 3.57
C ALA A 116 -0.97 18.29 3.38
N THR A 117 -0.14 17.28 3.10
CA THR A 117 1.29 17.49 2.80
C THR A 117 1.48 18.25 1.49
N SER A 118 0.66 17.98 0.46
CA SER A 118 0.73 18.71 -0.82
C SER A 118 0.34 20.19 -0.73
N LYS A 119 -0.49 20.58 0.27
CA LYS A 119 -0.94 21.97 0.47
C LYS A 119 0.03 22.83 1.28
N THR A 120 1.05 22.24 1.89
CA THR A 120 2.06 23.00 2.61
C THR A 120 3.06 23.51 1.57
N PRO A 121 3.24 24.82 1.35
CA PRO A 121 4.32 25.28 0.50
C PRO A 121 5.60 24.76 1.14
N SER A 122 6.32 23.88 0.44
CA SER A 122 7.62 23.38 0.86
C SER A 122 8.45 24.55 1.38
N GLN A 123 9.14 24.38 2.51
CA GLN A 123 9.93 25.47 3.13
C GLN A 123 10.88 26.14 2.12
N GLU A 124 11.35 25.37 1.13
CA GLU A 124 12.09 25.82 -0.04
C GLU A 124 11.34 26.88 -0.88
N ASN A 125 10.04 26.68 -1.16
CA ASN A 125 9.21 27.69 -1.83
C ASN A 125 8.98 28.96 -0.98
N ARG A 126 9.05 28.87 0.35
CA ARG A 126 8.99 30.04 1.24
C ARG A 126 10.29 30.84 1.22
N GLU A 127 11.44 30.18 1.25
CA GLU A 127 12.74 30.87 1.17
C GLU A 127 12.99 31.48 -0.22
N VAL A 128 12.66 30.74 -1.28
CA VAL A 128 12.72 31.24 -2.67
C VAL A 128 11.81 32.47 -2.85
N ASN A 129 10.57 32.43 -2.35
CA ASN A 129 9.69 33.61 -2.38
C ASN A 129 10.21 34.76 -1.51
N ARG A 130 10.81 34.47 -0.34
CA ARG A 130 11.38 35.50 0.55
C ARG A 130 12.62 36.19 -0.06
N LEU A 131 13.41 35.47 -0.86
CA LEU A 131 14.65 35.97 -1.47
C LEU A 131 14.43 36.59 -2.86
N ILE A 132 13.46 36.08 -3.63
CA ILE A 132 13.24 36.51 -5.03
C ILE A 132 12.22 37.64 -5.13
N LEU A 133 11.13 37.64 -4.33
CA LEU A 133 10.08 38.66 -4.43
C LEU A 133 10.59 40.09 -4.16
N PRO A 134 11.48 40.37 -3.18
CA PRO A 134 12.03 41.71 -3.00
C PRO A 134 12.92 42.17 -4.17
N ARG A 135 13.54 41.23 -4.88
CA ARG A 135 14.46 41.49 -6.00
C ARG A 135 13.70 41.79 -7.29
N LEU A 136 12.65 41.02 -7.59
CA LEU A 136 11.73 41.27 -8.71
C LEU A 136 10.89 42.55 -8.51
N VAL A 137 10.44 42.84 -7.28
CA VAL A 137 9.71 44.10 -7.01
C VAL A 137 10.62 45.33 -7.20
N ARG A 138 11.92 45.24 -6.85
CA ARG A 138 12.89 46.30 -7.18
C ARG A 138 13.17 46.39 -8.69
N GLU A 139 13.36 45.28 -9.39
CA GLU A 139 13.70 45.32 -10.83
C GLU A 139 12.52 45.69 -11.72
N ILE A 140 11.28 45.34 -11.35
CA ILE A 140 10.09 45.59 -12.19
C ILE A 140 9.43 46.94 -11.88
N PHE A 141 9.45 47.41 -10.61
CA PHE A 141 8.76 48.64 -10.21
C PHE A 141 9.68 49.84 -9.92
N SER A 142 11.01 49.70 -9.95
CA SER A 142 11.92 50.85 -9.75
C SER A 142 11.86 51.94 -10.83
N PRO A 143 11.54 51.68 -12.12
CA PRO A 143 11.40 52.77 -13.09
C PRO A 143 10.11 53.60 -12.93
N PHE A 144 9.14 53.15 -12.11
CA PHE A 144 7.83 53.78 -12.00
C PHE A 144 7.66 54.64 -10.73
N LEU A 145 8.61 54.62 -9.80
CA LEU A 145 8.55 55.36 -8.52
C LEU A 145 9.60 56.46 -8.37
N LEU A 146 10.58 56.54 -9.26
CA LEU A 146 11.47 57.69 -9.39
C LEU A 146 11.11 58.38 -10.70
N GLY A 147 10.18 59.34 -10.62
CA GLY A 147 9.85 60.21 -11.73
C GLY A 147 11.08 61.05 -12.09
N GLU A 148 11.87 60.56 -13.03
CA GLU A 148 12.85 61.36 -13.74
C GLU A 148 12.41 61.44 -15.21
N THR A 149 12.15 62.68 -15.61
CA THR A 149 11.74 63.18 -16.92
C THR A 149 12.77 62.95 -18.01
#